data_AF-H6L8H1-F1
#
_entry.id   AF-H6L8H1-F1
#
_cell.length_a   1.000
_cell.length_b   1.000
_cell.length_c   1.000
_cell.angle_alpha   90.00
_cell.angle_beta   90.00
_cell.angle_gamma   90.00
#
_symmetry.space_group_name_H-M   'P 1'
#
loop_
_entity.id
_entity.type
_entity.pdbx_description
1 polymer ?
#
loop_
_entity_poly.entity_id
_entity_poly.type
_entity_poly.pdbx_seq_one_letter_code
_entity_poly.pdbx_strand_id
1 'polypeptide(L)'
;MNSLDVLEDWALLYSTKKEQVKDLIHIYNIDNPGWVIEIDLKETILDGISIEWEIIEGSKDGWHTGDWHGIAVVDAAFDGSGGPRKLRFLLHYFKALVEQKKKELGWNSPEDGEKWQEEDNTDILAWIEDWYSFHCDGDWEHQYGFTIKTIESGGWSVQIELRETLLEDTEIAWQLVKKSENDWYGLAIKDSVFTASGDLQKLSFLLHSFKALVEAADEDFEE
;
A
#
# COMPACT_ATOMS: atom_id res chain seq x y z
N MET A 1 11.28 11.61 -3.26
CA MET A 1 10.65 10.56 -2.43
C MET A 1 9.34 10.16 -3.11
N ASN A 2 9.21 8.90 -3.48
CA ASN A 2 7.95 8.40 -4.06
C ASN A 2 6.93 8.11 -2.93
N SER A 3 5.70 7.74 -3.28
CA SER A 3 4.65 7.57 -2.27
C SER A 3 4.89 6.41 -1.31
N LEU A 4 5.54 5.32 -1.75
CA LEU A 4 5.88 4.19 -0.86
C LEU A 4 6.97 4.59 0.14
N ASP A 5 8.02 5.28 -0.31
CA ASP A 5 9.05 5.80 0.59
C ASP A 5 8.44 6.70 1.68
N VAL A 6 7.46 7.54 1.32
CA VAL A 6 6.77 8.40 2.30
C VAL A 6 6.02 7.57 3.33
N LEU A 7 5.38 6.47 2.94
CA LEU A 7 4.71 5.57 3.88
C LEU A 7 5.72 4.86 4.80
N GLU A 8 6.83 4.35 4.25
CA GLU A 8 7.87 3.67 5.02
C GLU A 8 8.51 4.62 6.04
N ASP A 9 8.88 5.84 5.61
CA ASP A 9 9.42 6.89 6.48
C ASP A 9 8.40 7.33 7.53
N TRP A 10 7.11 7.43 7.15
CA TRP A 10 6.04 7.75 8.09
C TRP A 10 5.92 6.67 9.17
N ALA A 11 5.83 5.40 8.77
CA ALA A 11 5.73 4.28 9.68
C ALA A 11 6.96 4.19 10.60
N LEU A 12 8.17 4.37 10.07
CA LEU A 12 9.41 4.39 10.83
C LEU A 12 9.45 5.54 11.84
N LEU A 13 9.06 6.75 11.42
CA LEU A 13 9.08 7.92 12.30
C LEU A 13 8.07 7.82 13.45
N TYR A 14 6.86 7.30 13.19
CA TYR A 14 5.80 7.31 14.19
C TYR A 14 5.66 6.02 15.00
N SER A 15 6.19 4.89 14.50
CA SER A 15 6.37 3.68 15.30
C SER A 15 7.28 3.92 16.52
N THR A 16 8.34 4.70 16.36
CA THR A 16 9.26 5.05 17.46
C THR A 16 8.65 5.98 18.51
N LYS A 17 7.64 6.77 18.12
CA LYS A 17 7.01 7.77 19.00
C LYS A 17 5.83 7.21 19.79
N LYS A 18 5.07 6.28 19.21
CA LYS A 18 3.78 5.81 19.76
C LYS A 18 3.88 4.60 20.68
N GLU A 19 5.06 4.01 20.86
CA GLU A 19 5.27 2.71 21.54
C GLU A 19 4.37 1.57 21.02
N GLN A 20 3.70 1.76 19.87
CA GLN A 20 2.83 0.81 19.18
C GLN A 20 2.93 1.04 17.66
N VAL A 21 3.09 -0.05 16.91
CA VAL A 21 3.26 -0.03 15.43
C VAL A 21 2.02 -0.55 14.69
N LYS A 22 1.14 -1.25 15.41
CA LYS A 22 -0.07 -1.83 14.85
C LYS A 22 -1.07 -0.76 14.46
N ASP A 23 -1.68 -0.97 13.30
CA ASP A 23 -2.77 -0.15 12.74
C ASP A 23 -2.35 1.31 12.46
N LEU A 24 -1.06 1.58 12.25
CA LEU A 24 -0.58 2.90 11.82
C LEU A 24 -0.98 3.19 10.38
N ILE A 25 -0.86 2.18 9.51
CA ILE A 25 -1.22 2.25 8.10
C ILE A 25 -1.91 0.93 7.75
N HIS A 26 -3.08 1.03 7.12
CA HIS A 26 -3.86 -0.09 6.64
C HIS A 26 -4.39 0.24 5.23
N ILE A 27 -4.08 -0.62 4.27
CA ILE A 27 -4.55 -0.53 2.90
C ILE A 27 -5.23 -1.86 2.58
N TYR A 28 -6.47 -1.82 2.13
CA TYR A 28 -7.24 -3.02 1.84
C TYR A 28 -8.25 -2.79 0.73
N ASN A 29 -8.77 -3.86 0.14
CA ASN A 29 -9.86 -3.78 -0.84
C ASN A 29 -11.24 -3.79 -0.17
N ILE A 30 -12.24 -3.29 -0.88
CA ILE A 30 -13.64 -3.33 -0.46
C ILE A 30 -14.45 -4.27 -1.35
N ASP A 31 -15.68 -4.56 -0.92
CA ASP A 31 -16.61 -5.49 -1.57
C ASP A 31 -16.98 -5.09 -3.00
N ASN A 32 -16.77 -3.84 -3.40
CA ASN A 32 -16.78 -3.42 -4.80
C ASN A 32 -15.36 -3.10 -5.25
N PRO A 33 -14.99 -3.20 -6.53
CA PRO A 33 -13.63 -2.95 -6.97
C PRO A 33 -13.11 -1.60 -6.46
N GLY A 34 -12.07 -1.63 -5.64
CA GLY A 34 -11.59 -0.45 -4.96
C GLY A 34 -10.58 -0.70 -3.86
N TRP A 35 -10.02 0.41 -3.39
CA TRP A 35 -9.02 0.49 -2.33
C TRP A 35 -9.54 1.40 -1.22
N VAL A 36 -9.19 1.05 0.00
CA VAL A 36 -9.25 1.91 1.18
C VAL A 36 -7.83 2.09 1.72
N ILE A 37 -7.53 3.29 2.19
CA ILE A 37 -6.29 3.65 2.88
C ILE A 37 -6.66 4.37 4.16
N GLU A 38 -6.31 3.76 5.28
CA GLU A 38 -6.45 4.31 6.61
C GLU A 38 -5.05 4.56 7.18
N ILE A 39 -4.79 5.79 7.64
CA ILE A 39 -3.51 6.16 8.28
C ILE A 39 -3.79 6.91 9.57
N ASP A 40 -3.26 6.41 10.68
CA ASP A 40 -3.37 7.06 11.99
C ASP A 40 -2.44 8.30 12.06
N LEU A 41 -3.07 9.48 12.14
CA LEU A 41 -2.42 10.79 12.19
C LEU A 41 -2.28 11.33 13.61
N LYS A 42 -2.86 10.68 14.61
CA LYS A 42 -2.75 11.10 16.01
C LYS A 42 -1.28 11.28 16.41
N GLU A 43 -0.95 12.35 17.12
CA GLU A 43 0.41 12.66 17.58
C GLU A 43 1.46 12.75 16.44
N THR A 44 0.99 13.02 15.21
CA THR A 44 1.86 13.27 14.05
C THR A 44 1.87 14.74 13.65
N ILE A 45 2.70 15.12 12.68
CA ILE A 45 2.68 16.49 12.14
C ILE A 45 1.36 16.84 11.44
N LEU A 46 0.58 15.85 11.03
CA LEU A 46 -0.75 16.03 10.42
C LEU A 46 -1.87 15.99 11.47
N ASP A 47 -1.56 15.80 12.76
CA ASP A 47 -2.55 15.89 13.83
C ASP A 47 -3.18 17.29 13.86
N GLY A 48 -4.51 17.34 13.97
CA GLY A 48 -5.31 18.56 13.92
C GLY A 48 -5.62 19.09 12.53
N ILE A 49 -5.20 18.42 11.45
CA ILE A 49 -5.74 18.70 10.11
C ILE A 49 -7.16 18.13 10.02
N SER A 50 -8.03 18.83 9.30
CA SER A 50 -9.36 18.33 8.96
C SER A 50 -9.61 18.54 7.47
N ILE A 51 -10.12 17.50 6.82
CA ILE A 51 -10.57 17.53 5.43
C ILE A 51 -11.96 16.90 5.44
N GLU A 52 -12.96 17.67 5.01
CA GLU A 52 -14.32 17.15 4.87
C GLU A 52 -14.38 16.19 3.69
N TRP A 53 -15.18 15.13 3.83
CA TRP A 53 -15.33 14.12 2.79
C TRP A 53 -15.96 14.73 1.53
N GLU A 54 -15.22 14.67 0.44
CA GLU A 54 -15.71 15.02 -0.90
C GLU A 54 -15.54 13.82 -1.83
N ILE A 55 -16.65 13.32 -2.38
CA ILE A 55 -16.62 12.30 -3.43
C ILE A 55 -16.41 13.00 -4.76
N ILE A 56 -15.34 12.62 -5.44
CA ILE A 56 -15.04 13.07 -6.79
C ILE A 56 -15.22 11.89 -7.73
N GLU A 57 -16.32 11.92 -8.49
CA GLU A 57 -16.57 10.98 -9.58
C GLU A 57 -15.91 11.53 -10.86
N GLY A 58 -14.97 10.78 -11.44
CA GLY A 58 -14.29 11.15 -12.68
C GLY A 58 -15.18 11.00 -13.92
N SER A 59 -16.32 10.33 -13.79
CA SER A 59 -17.34 10.20 -14.82
C SER A 59 -18.76 10.29 -14.23
N LYS A 60 -19.78 10.58 -15.06
CA LYS A 60 -21.19 10.63 -14.64
C LYS A 60 -21.73 9.30 -14.07
N ASP A 61 -21.01 8.22 -14.30
CA ASP A 61 -21.33 6.86 -13.87
C ASP A 61 -20.19 6.30 -12.99
N GLY A 62 -19.50 7.16 -12.22
CA GLY A 62 -18.21 6.90 -11.54
C GLY A 62 -18.11 5.57 -10.79
N TRP A 63 -19.19 5.14 -10.14
CA TRP A 63 -19.28 3.85 -9.46
C TRP A 63 -19.22 2.65 -10.41
N HIS A 64 -19.87 2.76 -11.57
CA HIS A 64 -19.91 1.71 -12.59
C HIS A 64 -18.66 1.69 -13.48
N THR A 65 -17.92 2.80 -13.56
CA THR A 65 -16.67 2.89 -14.34
C THR A 65 -15.43 2.62 -13.51
N GLY A 66 -15.56 2.52 -12.18
CA GLY A 66 -14.43 2.39 -11.26
C GLY A 66 -13.58 3.67 -11.16
N ASP A 67 -14.06 4.80 -11.71
CA ASP A 67 -13.36 6.09 -11.67
C ASP A 67 -14.01 7.01 -10.64
N TRP A 68 -13.85 6.65 -9.38
CA TRP A 68 -14.34 7.40 -8.22
C TRP A 68 -13.28 7.43 -7.13
N HIS A 69 -13.28 8.49 -6.32
CA HIS A 69 -12.46 8.56 -5.11
C HIS A 69 -13.10 9.53 -4.10
N GLY A 70 -12.75 9.35 -2.84
CA GLY A 70 -13.08 10.26 -1.74
C GLY A 70 -11.97 10.22 -0.70
N ILE A 71 -11.71 11.37 -0.10
CA ILE A 71 -10.72 11.51 0.97
C ILE A 71 -11.36 12.33 2.08
N ALA A 72 -11.16 11.90 3.32
CA ALA A 72 -11.39 12.72 4.49
C ALA A 72 -10.22 12.62 5.47
N VAL A 73 -10.12 13.64 6.30
CA VAL A 73 -9.28 13.61 7.50
C VAL A 73 -10.16 14.01 8.66
N VAL A 74 -10.51 13.02 9.49
CA VAL A 74 -11.45 13.15 10.61
C VAL A 74 -10.87 12.38 11.80
N ASP A 75 -11.04 12.92 13.01
CA ASP A 75 -10.61 12.28 14.26
C ASP A 75 -9.14 11.79 14.25
N ALA A 76 -8.25 12.59 13.64
CA ALA A 76 -6.84 12.31 13.48
C ALA A 76 -6.56 11.00 12.70
N ALA A 77 -7.42 10.64 11.76
CA ALA A 77 -7.19 9.58 10.78
C ALA A 77 -7.32 10.15 9.36
N PHE A 78 -6.40 9.75 8.47
CA PHE A 78 -6.58 9.90 7.02
C PHE A 78 -7.36 8.70 6.53
N ASP A 79 -8.49 8.95 5.86
CA ASP A 79 -9.34 7.93 5.26
C ASP A 79 -9.50 8.28 3.77
N GLY A 80 -8.91 7.45 2.92
CA GLY A 80 -9.00 7.57 1.48
C GLY A 80 -9.63 6.32 0.88
N SER A 81 -10.64 6.49 0.04
CA SER A 81 -11.24 5.39 -0.72
C SER A 81 -11.28 5.71 -2.20
N GLY A 82 -11.17 4.71 -3.07
CA GLY A 82 -11.31 4.92 -4.51
C GLY A 82 -11.43 3.62 -5.28
N GLY A 83 -11.79 3.72 -6.55
CA GLY A 83 -11.92 2.55 -7.43
C GLY A 83 -10.58 1.82 -7.70
N PRO A 84 -10.59 0.75 -8.51
CA PRO A 84 -9.49 -0.22 -8.59
C PRO A 84 -8.16 0.37 -9.07
N ARG A 85 -8.18 1.54 -9.72
CA ARG A 85 -7.01 2.26 -10.27
C ARG A 85 -6.70 3.57 -9.51
N LYS A 86 -7.04 3.62 -8.21
CA LYS A 86 -6.90 4.83 -7.39
C LYS A 86 -5.90 4.71 -6.24
N LEU A 87 -5.28 3.57 -6.02
CA LEU A 87 -4.27 3.38 -4.97
C LEU A 87 -3.14 4.42 -5.07
N ARG A 88 -2.55 4.60 -6.25
CA ARG A 88 -1.51 5.61 -6.53
C ARG A 88 -1.99 7.01 -6.22
N PHE A 89 -3.21 7.34 -6.65
CA PHE A 89 -3.79 8.66 -6.42
C PHE A 89 -3.92 8.96 -4.92
N LEU A 90 -4.50 8.02 -4.15
CA LEU A 90 -4.70 8.19 -2.71
C LEU A 90 -3.35 8.32 -1.97
N LEU A 91 -2.38 7.48 -2.31
CA LEU A 91 -1.02 7.54 -1.75
C LEU A 91 -0.28 8.83 -2.14
N HIS A 92 -0.43 9.29 -3.37
CA HIS A 92 0.13 10.57 -3.82
C HIS A 92 -0.49 11.75 -3.08
N TYR A 93 -1.79 11.72 -2.82
CA TYR A 93 -2.47 12.75 -2.04
C TYR A 93 -1.94 12.80 -0.61
N PHE A 94 -1.82 11.65 0.06
CA PHE A 94 -1.23 11.59 1.40
C PHE A 94 0.21 12.14 1.41
N LYS A 95 1.04 11.74 0.43
CA LYS A 95 2.38 12.32 0.25
C LYS A 95 2.34 13.85 0.16
N ALA A 96 1.45 14.40 -0.67
CA ALA A 96 1.33 15.85 -0.85
C ALA A 96 0.96 16.57 0.47
N LEU A 97 0.08 15.98 1.29
CA LEU A 97 -0.24 16.50 2.62
C LEU A 97 1.00 16.54 3.53
N VAL A 98 1.77 15.44 3.56
CA VAL A 98 3.00 15.34 4.35
C VAL A 98 4.02 16.41 3.91
N GLU A 99 4.25 16.53 2.60
CA GLU A 99 5.20 17.49 2.03
C GLU A 99 4.78 18.95 2.29
N GLN A 100 3.51 19.27 2.09
CA GLN A 100 2.97 20.60 2.40
C GLN A 100 3.16 20.93 3.88
N LYS A 101 2.82 20.00 4.77
CA LYS A 101 2.93 20.23 6.21
C LYS A 101 4.37 20.41 6.67
N LYS A 102 5.30 19.60 6.15
CA LYS A 102 6.74 19.76 6.39
C LYS A 102 7.21 21.16 5.98
N LYS A 103 6.78 21.65 4.81
CA LYS A 103 7.09 23.00 4.33
C LYS A 103 6.54 24.09 5.25
N GLU A 104 5.30 23.97 5.71
CA GLU A 104 4.69 24.91 6.67
C GLU A 104 5.46 24.99 8.00
N LEU A 105 5.98 23.86 8.48
CA LEU A 105 6.77 23.77 9.70
C LEU A 105 8.23 24.22 9.54
N GLY A 106 8.63 24.67 8.34
CA GLY A 106 10.00 25.08 8.06
C GLY A 106 11.00 23.92 8.11
N TRP A 107 10.56 22.68 7.84
CA TRP A 107 11.49 21.57 7.64
C TRP A 107 12.24 21.82 6.34
N ASN A 108 13.48 22.29 6.46
CA ASN A 108 14.37 22.41 5.32
C ASN A 108 14.67 21.00 4.81
N SER A 109 14.26 20.72 3.57
CA SER A 109 14.82 19.59 2.83
C SER A 109 16.34 19.80 2.78
N PRO A 110 17.18 18.75 2.94
CA PRO A 110 18.60 18.89 2.65
C PRO A 110 18.73 19.53 1.26
N GLU A 111 19.26 20.75 1.21
CA GLU A 111 19.69 21.37 -0.04
C GLU A 111 20.83 20.48 -0.55
N ASP A 112 20.65 19.92 -1.75
CA ASP A 112 21.58 19.06 -2.49
C ASP A 112 21.80 17.62 -1.95
N GLY A 113 21.18 16.64 -2.61
CA GLY A 113 21.47 15.22 -2.39
C GLY A 113 20.56 14.27 -3.16
N GLU A 114 20.95 14.01 -4.42
CA GLU A 114 20.40 13.01 -5.35
C GLU A 114 18.96 13.21 -5.85
N LYS A 115 18.81 13.27 -7.18
CA LYS A 115 17.55 12.94 -7.86
C LYS A 115 17.22 11.49 -7.52
N TRP A 116 16.39 11.26 -6.52
CA TRP A 116 15.80 9.96 -6.24
C TRP A 116 14.99 9.54 -7.46
N GLN A 117 15.24 8.34 -7.99
CA GLN A 117 14.55 7.83 -9.17
C GLN A 117 13.06 7.64 -8.83
N GLU A 118 12.25 8.58 -9.29
CA GLU A 118 10.78 8.57 -9.15
C GLU A 118 10.13 7.46 -10.00
N GLU A 119 10.93 6.81 -10.87
CA GLU A 119 10.49 5.85 -11.88
C GLU A 119 10.20 4.44 -11.31
N ASP A 120 11.03 3.92 -10.38
CA ASP A 120 10.98 2.50 -9.97
C ASP A 120 9.72 2.15 -9.12
N ASN A 121 9.31 3.03 -8.20
CA ASN A 121 8.12 2.78 -7.36
C ASN A 121 6.79 3.26 -7.99
N THR A 122 6.84 4.13 -9.01
CA THR A 122 5.63 4.46 -9.77
C THR A 122 5.18 3.25 -10.59
N ASP A 123 6.13 2.44 -11.06
CA ASP A 123 5.89 1.21 -11.79
C ASP A 123 5.20 0.15 -10.91
N ILE A 124 5.70 -0.11 -9.70
CA ILE A 124 5.11 -1.17 -8.85
C ILE A 124 3.67 -0.89 -8.44
N LEU A 125 3.35 0.35 -8.06
CA LEU A 125 1.96 0.68 -7.69
C LEU A 125 1.02 0.63 -8.90
N ALA A 126 1.50 0.99 -10.10
CA ALA A 126 0.73 0.85 -11.32
C ALA A 126 0.47 -0.62 -11.63
N TRP A 127 1.50 -1.46 -11.51
CA TRP A 127 1.39 -2.91 -11.70
C TRP A 127 0.42 -3.55 -10.69
N ILE A 128 0.45 -3.14 -9.42
CA ILE A 128 -0.49 -3.64 -8.40
C ILE A 128 -1.94 -3.23 -8.71
N GLU A 129 -2.16 -1.98 -9.13
CA GLU A 129 -3.48 -1.53 -9.59
C GLU A 129 -3.96 -2.32 -10.81
N ASP A 130 -3.07 -2.57 -11.78
CA ASP A 130 -3.36 -3.32 -12.99
C ASP A 130 -3.70 -4.78 -12.68
N TRP A 131 -2.88 -5.43 -11.85
CA TRP A 131 -3.09 -6.81 -11.42
C TRP A 131 -4.41 -6.96 -10.66
N TYR A 132 -4.67 -6.10 -9.67
CA TYR A 132 -5.94 -6.12 -8.94
C TYR A 132 -7.14 -5.85 -9.86
N SER A 133 -7.05 -4.81 -10.70
CA SER A 133 -8.12 -4.47 -11.65
C SER A 133 -8.38 -5.56 -12.68
N PHE A 134 -7.38 -6.38 -13.02
CA PHE A 134 -7.52 -7.48 -13.96
C PHE A 134 -8.31 -8.65 -13.37
N HIS A 135 -8.13 -8.94 -12.08
CA HIS A 135 -8.85 -10.01 -11.39
C HIS A 135 -10.24 -9.60 -10.90
N CYS A 136 -10.54 -8.29 -10.80
CA CYS A 136 -11.90 -7.82 -10.52
C CYS A 136 -12.85 -8.16 -11.67
N ASP A 137 -13.71 -9.15 -11.48
CA ASP A 137 -14.65 -9.64 -12.49
C ASP A 137 -16.12 -9.61 -12.06
N GLY A 138 -16.41 -9.12 -10.85
CA GLY A 138 -17.74 -9.09 -10.26
C GLY A 138 -17.99 -10.20 -9.24
N ASP A 139 -17.12 -11.19 -9.12
CA ASP A 139 -17.17 -12.24 -8.09
C ASP A 139 -15.90 -12.24 -7.24
N TRP A 140 -14.72 -12.05 -7.86
CA TRP A 140 -13.42 -12.11 -7.18
C TRP A 140 -13.31 -11.09 -6.04
N GLU A 141 -13.67 -9.82 -6.29
CA GLU A 141 -13.57 -8.74 -5.30
C GLU A 141 -14.51 -8.91 -4.10
N HIS A 142 -15.56 -9.72 -4.23
CA HIS A 142 -16.50 -10.03 -3.15
C HIS A 142 -15.99 -11.14 -2.23
N GLN A 143 -15.05 -11.96 -2.71
CA GLN A 143 -14.59 -13.18 -2.02
C GLN A 143 -13.12 -13.10 -1.59
N TYR A 144 -12.33 -12.35 -2.33
CA TYR A 144 -10.88 -12.32 -2.27
C TYR A 144 -10.38 -10.89 -2.18
N GLY A 145 -9.10 -10.70 -1.84
CA GLY A 145 -8.57 -9.36 -1.74
C GLY A 145 -7.09 -9.26 -1.41
N PHE A 146 -6.69 -8.01 -1.28
CA PHE A 146 -5.35 -7.54 -1.00
C PHE A 146 -5.39 -6.77 0.33
N THR A 147 -4.46 -7.05 1.23
CA THR A 147 -4.25 -6.28 2.46
C THR A 147 -2.77 -5.95 2.66
N ILE A 148 -2.47 -4.69 2.94
CA ILE A 148 -1.17 -4.18 3.41
C ILE A 148 -1.40 -3.51 4.76
N LYS A 149 -0.65 -3.88 5.78
CA LYS A 149 -0.73 -3.19 7.07
C LYS A 149 0.58 -3.17 7.83
N THR A 150 0.74 -2.20 8.71
CA THR A 150 1.79 -2.25 9.73
C THR A 150 1.40 -3.22 10.85
N ILE A 151 2.38 -3.95 11.38
CA ILE A 151 2.15 -5.03 12.36
C ILE A 151 2.87 -4.78 13.69
N GLU A 152 2.36 -5.40 14.77
CA GLU A 152 2.88 -5.26 16.14
C GLU A 152 4.36 -5.60 16.27
N SER A 153 4.87 -6.54 15.46
CA SER A 153 6.26 -6.96 15.48
C SER A 153 7.25 -5.95 14.87
N GLY A 154 6.77 -4.76 14.44
CA GLY A 154 7.62 -3.71 13.90
C GLY A 154 7.96 -3.93 12.43
N GLY A 155 6.97 -3.80 11.56
CA GLY A 155 7.15 -4.01 10.12
C GLY A 155 5.85 -3.90 9.32
N TRP A 156 5.91 -4.38 8.09
CA TRP A 156 4.79 -4.52 7.16
C TRP A 156 4.33 -5.98 7.07
N SER A 157 3.04 -6.17 6.80
CA SER A 157 2.45 -7.42 6.34
C SER A 157 1.69 -7.16 5.05
N VAL A 158 1.95 -7.98 4.04
CA VAL A 158 1.24 -8.03 2.76
C VAL A 158 0.56 -9.39 2.66
N GLN A 159 -0.74 -9.39 2.40
CA GLN A 159 -1.54 -10.59 2.16
C GLN A 159 -2.34 -10.42 0.88
N ILE A 160 -2.29 -11.41 -0.01
CA ILE A 160 -2.96 -11.38 -1.31
C ILE A 160 -3.56 -12.76 -1.55
N GLU A 161 -4.87 -12.81 -1.75
CA GLU A 161 -5.57 -14.03 -2.17
C GLU A 161 -5.20 -14.36 -3.61
N LEU A 162 -4.93 -15.64 -3.88
CA LEU A 162 -4.45 -16.14 -5.19
C LEU A 162 -5.42 -17.12 -5.84
N ARG A 163 -6.59 -17.37 -5.22
CA ARG A 163 -7.62 -18.19 -5.84
C ARG A 163 -8.06 -17.57 -7.15
N GLU A 164 -8.28 -18.43 -8.14
CA GLU A 164 -8.64 -18.04 -9.51
C GLU A 164 -7.54 -17.22 -10.22
N THR A 165 -6.30 -17.26 -9.69
CA THR A 165 -5.12 -16.69 -10.33
C THR A 165 -4.15 -17.80 -10.74
N LEU A 166 -3.14 -17.46 -11.55
CA LEU A 166 -2.11 -18.41 -11.99
C LEU A 166 -1.32 -19.06 -10.84
N LEU A 167 -1.28 -18.42 -9.67
CA LEU A 167 -0.58 -18.92 -8.51
C LEU A 167 -1.47 -19.73 -7.54
N GLU A 168 -2.73 -20.02 -7.88
CA GLU A 168 -3.69 -20.70 -6.98
C GLU A 168 -3.14 -22.00 -6.38
N ASP A 169 -2.53 -22.84 -7.21
CA ASP A 169 -1.98 -24.15 -6.84
C ASP A 169 -0.51 -24.10 -6.40
N THR A 170 0.07 -22.90 -6.29
CA THR A 170 1.48 -22.73 -5.87
C THR A 170 1.60 -22.85 -4.36
N GLU A 171 2.62 -23.57 -3.90
CA GLU A 171 2.94 -23.72 -2.48
C GLU A 171 4.42 -23.36 -2.24
N ILE A 172 4.64 -22.33 -1.42
CA ILE A 172 5.97 -21.89 -1.00
C ILE A 172 5.98 -21.87 0.53
N ALA A 173 6.70 -22.83 1.12
CA ALA A 173 6.92 -22.85 2.56
C ALA A 173 7.61 -21.55 3.03
N TRP A 174 7.27 -21.07 4.23
CA TRP A 174 7.79 -19.81 4.77
C TRP A 174 9.31 -19.71 4.71
N GLN A 175 9.79 -18.72 3.96
CA GLN A 175 11.20 -18.41 3.82
C GLN A 175 11.50 -17.11 4.57
N LEU A 176 12.41 -17.16 5.55
CA LEU A 176 12.80 -16.00 6.35
C LEU A 176 14.27 -15.64 6.07
N VAL A 177 14.50 -14.39 5.71
CA VAL A 177 15.83 -13.78 5.65
C VAL A 177 15.91 -12.72 6.75
N LYS A 178 16.72 -12.97 7.77
CA LYS A 178 16.93 -12.04 8.90
C LYS A 178 18.41 -11.73 9.07
N LYS A 179 18.82 -10.51 8.76
CA LYS A 179 20.17 -9.98 8.99
C LYS A 179 20.26 -9.24 10.33
N SER A 180 19.20 -8.52 10.70
CA SER A 180 19.08 -7.85 12.00
C SER A 180 17.61 -7.66 12.40
N GLU A 181 17.35 -7.03 13.55
CA GLU A 181 15.97 -6.67 13.96
C GLU A 181 15.32 -5.63 13.04
N ASN A 182 16.11 -4.84 12.31
CA ASN A 182 15.63 -3.83 11.36
C ASN A 182 16.05 -4.14 9.91
N ASP A 183 16.45 -5.38 9.63
CA ASP A 183 16.76 -5.86 8.28
C ASP A 183 16.34 -7.31 8.17
N TRP A 184 15.04 -7.50 7.87
CA TRP A 184 14.44 -8.81 7.73
C TRP A 184 13.24 -8.77 6.79
N TYR A 185 13.01 -9.90 6.13
CA TYR A 185 11.78 -10.16 5.41
C TYR A 185 11.52 -11.66 5.37
N GLY A 186 10.27 -12.04 5.17
CA GLY A 186 9.90 -13.39 4.81
C GLY A 186 8.65 -13.43 3.96
N LEU A 187 8.49 -14.51 3.22
CA LEU A 187 7.33 -14.75 2.36
C LEU A 187 6.95 -16.23 2.35
N ALA A 188 5.69 -16.49 2.02
CA ALA A 188 5.13 -17.80 1.75
C ALA A 188 3.98 -17.67 0.75
N ILE A 189 3.67 -18.78 0.10
CA ILE A 189 2.37 -19.01 -0.50
C ILE A 189 1.84 -20.28 0.15
N LYS A 190 0.66 -20.20 0.75
CA LYS A 190 0.03 -21.34 1.40
C LYS A 190 -1.48 -21.21 1.33
N ASP A 191 -2.18 -22.30 1.05
CA ASP A 191 -3.64 -22.35 1.00
C ASP A 191 -4.21 -21.27 0.03
N SER A 192 -3.52 -21.08 -1.10
CA SER A 192 -3.80 -20.05 -2.12
C SER A 192 -3.72 -18.59 -1.61
N VAL A 193 -2.89 -18.33 -0.59
CA VAL A 193 -2.64 -16.98 -0.08
C VAL A 193 -1.15 -16.67 -0.11
N PHE A 194 -0.76 -15.61 -0.83
CA PHE A 194 0.56 -15.01 -0.69
C PHE A 194 0.61 -14.21 0.60
N THR A 195 1.57 -14.52 1.48
CA THR A 195 1.84 -13.75 2.69
C THR A 195 3.29 -13.33 2.68
N ALA A 196 3.55 -12.04 2.85
CA ALA A 196 4.89 -11.52 3.04
C ALA A 196 4.94 -10.54 4.22
N SER A 197 6.07 -10.50 4.92
CA SER A 197 6.30 -9.54 5.99
C SER A 197 7.74 -9.11 6.02
N GLY A 198 8.01 -7.89 6.44
CA GLY A 198 9.36 -7.34 6.51
C GLY A 198 9.44 -6.13 7.41
N ASP A 199 10.65 -5.67 7.71
CA ASP A 199 10.85 -4.44 8.47
C ASP A 199 10.23 -3.21 7.78
N LEU A 200 10.16 -2.09 8.50
CA LEU A 200 9.43 -0.88 8.09
C LEU A 200 9.93 -0.24 6.78
N GLN A 201 11.09 -0.66 6.27
CA GLN A 201 11.68 -0.20 5.00
C GLN A 201 11.64 -1.28 3.90
N LYS A 202 10.71 -2.24 3.99
CA LYS A 202 10.57 -3.34 3.01
C LYS A 202 9.26 -3.34 2.25
N LEU A 203 8.35 -2.38 2.44
CA LEU A 203 7.06 -2.41 1.75
C LEU A 203 7.24 -2.50 0.22
N SER A 204 8.08 -1.64 -0.37
CA SER A 204 8.36 -1.72 -1.81
C SER A 204 8.94 -3.08 -2.20
N PHE A 205 9.89 -3.60 -1.42
CA PHE A 205 10.50 -4.92 -1.67
C PHE A 205 9.48 -6.08 -1.62
N LEU A 206 8.55 -6.07 -0.67
CA LEU A 206 7.52 -7.12 -0.55
C LEU A 206 6.58 -7.10 -1.76
N LEU A 207 6.18 -5.92 -2.25
CA LEU A 207 5.34 -5.78 -3.45
C LEU A 207 6.07 -6.25 -4.71
N HIS A 208 7.33 -5.89 -4.87
CA HIS A 208 8.16 -6.38 -5.99
C HIS A 208 8.39 -7.89 -5.93
N SER A 209 8.50 -8.46 -4.74
CA SER A 209 8.62 -9.92 -4.58
C SER A 209 7.37 -10.64 -5.06
N PHE A 210 6.18 -10.07 -4.83
CA PHE A 210 4.95 -10.60 -5.39
C PHE A 210 4.89 -10.48 -6.91
N LYS A 211 5.20 -9.30 -7.47
CA LYS A 211 5.29 -9.08 -8.92
C LYS A 211 6.20 -10.12 -9.60
N ALA A 212 7.40 -10.33 -9.06
CA ALA A 212 8.35 -11.30 -9.60
C ALA A 212 7.83 -12.75 -9.57
N LEU A 213 7.02 -13.13 -8.58
CA LEU A 213 6.41 -14.47 -8.54
C LEU A 213 5.34 -14.64 -9.61
N VAL A 214 4.52 -13.62 -9.85
CA VAL A 214 3.49 -13.64 -10.90
C VAL A 214 4.14 -13.68 -12.28
N GLU A 215 5.13 -12.81 -12.55
CA GLU A 215 5.83 -12.77 -13.84
C GLU A 215 6.58 -14.08 -14.15
N ALA A 216 7.20 -14.70 -13.14
CA ALA A 216 7.84 -16.00 -13.32
C ALA A 216 6.84 -17.11 -13.64
N ALA A 217 5.64 -17.08 -13.03
CA ALA A 217 4.59 -18.03 -13.36
C ALA A 217 4.05 -17.82 -14.78
N ASP A 218 3.84 -16.56 -15.19
CA ASP A 218 3.41 -16.22 -16.57
C ASP A 218 4.37 -16.79 -17.62
N GLU A 219 5.69 -16.64 -17.41
CA GLU A 219 6.71 -17.19 -18.31
C GLU A 219 6.65 -18.73 -18.40
N ASP A 220 6.46 -19.42 -17.27
CA ASP A 220 6.33 -20.89 -17.22
C ASP A 220 5.05 -21.40 -17.92
N PHE A 221 4.00 -20.58 -18.03
CA PHE A 221 2.74 -20.94 -18.71
C PHE A 221 2.80 -20.75 -20.24
N GLU A 222 3.70 -19.91 -20.74
CA GLU A 222 3.86 -19.66 -22.19
C GLU A 222 4.80 -20.66 -22.90
N GLU A 223 5.55 -21.49 -22.16
CA GLU A 223 6.44 -22.56 -22.67
C GLU A 223 5.74 -23.92 -22.89
#